data_AF-A0A5C3NLP0-F1
#
_entry.id   AF-A0A5C3NLP0-F1
#
_cell.length_a   1.000
_cell.length_b   1.000
_cell.length_c   1.000
_cell.angle_alpha   90.00
_cell.angle_beta   90.00
_cell.angle_gamma   90.00
#
_symmetry.space_group_name_H-M   'P 1'
#
loop_
_entity.id
_entity.type
_entity.pdbx_description
1 polymer ?
#
loop_
_entity_poly.entity_id
_entity_poly.type
_entity_poly.pdbx_seq_one_letter_code
_entity_poly.pdbx_strand_id
1 'polypeptide(L)'
;MSFHVDLSVNPYEDSMSAIPEAISLNQQALQLERSGDFQGAERLHIRALEIKERAAPRHVTTAITLNALGELYLKLDRLAEAETYLNRAIDIRGAVGSKFDFAVSRENLAQVYEKRGHLQRAKEIRLESAPNVCCSNYKCPGQLFSLDRLQQCSRCKVGV
;
A
#
# COMPACT_ATOMS: atom_id res chain seq x y z
N MET A 1 21.04 38.98 -6.59
CA MET A 1 19.70 38.53 -6.15
C MET A 1 19.89 37.68 -4.91
N SER A 2 19.67 38.25 -3.74
CA SER A 2 19.88 37.57 -2.46
C SER A 2 18.59 36.85 -2.07
N PHE A 3 18.64 35.52 -1.97
CA PHE A 3 17.53 34.73 -1.45
C PHE A 3 17.49 34.90 0.07
N HIS A 4 16.52 35.65 0.58
CA HIS A 4 16.16 35.62 1.99
C HIS A 4 15.29 34.39 2.24
N VAL A 5 15.89 33.34 2.80
CA VAL A 5 15.14 32.24 3.41
C VAL A 5 14.77 32.72 4.82
N ASP A 6 13.48 32.97 5.04
CA ASP A 6 12.97 33.35 6.34
C ASP A 6 13.00 32.13 7.28
N LEU A 7 14.00 32.10 8.15
CA LEU A 7 14.20 31.03 9.14
C LEU A 7 13.18 31.07 10.29
N SER A 8 12.28 32.06 10.32
CA SER A 8 11.20 32.15 11.31
C SER A 8 9.96 31.32 10.94
N VAL A 9 9.81 30.97 9.65
CA VAL A 9 8.76 30.07 9.19
C VAL A 9 9.31 28.66 9.27
N ASN A 10 8.90 27.89 10.28
CA ASN A 10 9.18 26.46 10.32
C ASN A 10 8.31 25.77 9.25
N PRO A 11 8.89 25.33 8.10
CA PRO A 11 8.09 24.77 7.02
C PRO A 11 7.37 23.49 7.44
N TYR A 12 7.87 22.84 8.51
CA TYR A 12 7.28 21.63 9.07
C TYR A 12 6.03 21.91 9.90
N GLU A 13 5.90 23.07 10.55
CA GLU A 13 4.77 23.38 11.44
C GLU A 13 3.47 23.58 10.65
N ASP A 14 3.55 24.38 9.57
CA ASP A 14 2.47 24.53 8.60
C ASP A 14 2.14 23.18 7.94
N SER A 15 3.15 22.39 7.57
CA SER A 15 2.95 21.08 6.93
C SER A 15 2.31 20.03 7.87
N MET A 16 2.65 20.04 9.16
CA MET A 16 2.06 19.16 10.17
C MET A 16 0.59 19.52 10.40
N SER A 17 0.25 20.82 10.39
CA SER A 17 -1.12 21.30 10.50
C SER A 17 -2.02 20.85 9.34
N ALA A 18 -1.44 20.52 8.18
CA ALA A 18 -2.15 20.02 7.00
C ALA A 18 -2.37 18.50 7.01
N ILE A 19 -1.83 17.74 7.97
CA ILE A 19 -2.04 16.29 8.08
C ILE A 19 -3.52 15.89 8.21
N PRO A 20 -4.36 16.58 9.01
CA PRO A 20 -5.80 16.31 9.06
C PRO A 20 -6.50 16.49 7.71
N GLU A 21 -6.13 17.50 6.92
CA GLU A 21 -6.64 17.67 5.55
C GLU A 21 -6.27 16.46 4.70
N ALA A 22 -5.02 16.01 4.74
CA ALA A 22 -4.57 14.84 3.98
C ALA A 22 -5.30 13.54 4.39
N ILE A 23 -5.64 13.38 5.68
CA ILE A 23 -6.44 12.25 6.15
C ILE A 23 -7.86 12.33 5.57
N SER A 24 -8.49 13.50 5.59
CA SER A 24 -9.82 13.73 5.02
C SER A 24 -9.84 13.46 3.51
N LEU A 25 -8.86 13.96 2.76
CA LEU A 25 -8.72 13.68 1.32
C LEU A 25 -8.60 12.19 1.05
N ASN A 26 -7.82 11.46 1.85
CA ASN A 26 -7.67 10.01 1.71
C ASN A 26 -8.98 9.26 2.01
N GLN A 27 -9.79 9.73 2.95
CA GLN A 27 -11.11 9.14 3.24
C GLN A 27 -12.12 9.41 2.11
N GLN A 28 -12.12 10.62 1.56
CA GLN A 28 -12.96 10.98 0.41
C GLN A 28 -12.57 10.16 -0.83
N ALA A 29 -11.27 9.96 -1.07
CA ALA A 29 -10.79 9.11 -2.14
C ALA A 29 -11.33 7.67 -2.06
N LEU A 30 -11.32 7.08 -0.86
CA LEU A 30 -11.89 5.75 -0.62
C LEU A 30 -13.41 5.72 -0.86
N GLN A 31 -14.13 6.81 -0.61
CA GLN A 31 -15.56 6.90 -0.94
C GLN A 31 -15.79 6.95 -2.45
N LEU A 32 -14.99 7.74 -3.17
CA LEU A 32 -15.04 7.83 -4.64
C LEU A 32 -14.76 6.47 -5.29
N GLU A 33 -13.76 5.76 -4.79
CA GLU A 33 -13.43 4.41 -5.23
C GLU A 33 -14.60 3.45 -5.05
N ARG A 34 -15.29 3.50 -3.89
CA ARG A 34 -16.49 2.69 -3.63
C ARG A 34 -17.66 3.03 -4.55
N SER A 35 -17.76 4.27 -5.01
CA SER A 35 -18.73 4.69 -6.02
C SER A 35 -18.30 4.45 -7.47
N GLY A 36 -17.09 3.91 -7.69
CA GLY A 36 -16.55 3.62 -9.02
C GLY A 36 -15.85 4.79 -9.71
N ASP A 37 -15.71 5.95 -9.06
CA ASP A 37 -14.93 7.08 -9.59
C ASP A 37 -13.45 6.92 -9.24
N PHE A 38 -12.78 6.03 -9.98
CA PHE A 38 -11.36 5.73 -9.79
C PHE A 38 -10.45 6.91 -10.13
N GLN A 39 -10.81 7.75 -11.11
CA GLN A 39 -10.02 8.93 -11.47
C GLN A 39 -10.11 10.03 -10.40
N GLY A 40 -11.29 10.25 -9.83
CA GLY A 40 -11.48 11.11 -8.68
C GLY A 40 -10.69 10.61 -7.47
N ALA A 41 -10.75 9.31 -7.17
CA ALA A 41 -9.99 8.70 -6.09
C ALA A 41 -8.48 8.86 -6.26
N GLU A 42 -7.94 8.61 -7.46
CA GLU A 42 -6.51 8.77 -7.77
C GLU A 42 -6.04 10.20 -7.48
N ARG A 43 -6.76 11.21 -7.97
CA ARG A 43 -6.43 12.63 -7.74
C ARG A 43 -6.39 12.99 -6.26
N LEU A 44 -7.38 12.54 -5.49
CA LEU A 44 -7.45 12.84 -4.05
C LEU A 44 -6.36 12.11 -3.26
N HIS A 45 -6.05 10.86 -3.61
CA HIS A 45 -4.96 10.13 -2.99
C HIS A 45 -3.59 10.75 -3.29
N ILE A 46 -3.34 11.19 -4.53
CA ILE A 46 -2.10 11.89 -4.90
C ILE A 46 -1.95 13.18 -4.10
N ARG A 47 -3.01 14.00 -4.02
CA ARG A 47 -2.97 15.24 -3.22
C ARG A 47 -2.73 14.96 -1.74
N ALA A 48 -3.37 13.95 -1.17
CA ALA A 48 -3.13 13.52 0.21
C ALA A 48 -1.68 13.06 0.42
N LEU A 49 -1.11 12.36 -0.56
CA LEU A 49 0.27 11.91 -0.52
C LEU A 49 1.25 13.09 -0.53
N GLU A 50 1.07 14.05 -1.43
CA GLU A 50 1.93 15.24 -1.53
C GLU A 50 2.04 16.01 -0.22
N ILE A 51 0.91 16.17 0.50
CA ILE A 51 0.89 16.82 1.81
C ILE A 51 1.69 15.99 2.82
N LYS A 52 1.42 14.69 2.89
CA LYS A 52 2.06 13.77 3.83
C LYS A 52 3.55 13.54 3.54
N GLU A 53 3.99 13.65 2.29
CA GLU A 53 5.39 13.56 1.90
C GLU A 53 6.21 14.77 2.36
N ARG A 54 5.62 15.97 2.34
CA ARG A 54 6.29 17.17 2.87
C ARG A 54 6.34 17.15 4.39
N ALA A 55 5.25 16.72 5.00
CA ALA A 55 5.06 16.80 6.43
C ALA A 55 5.70 15.61 7.18
N ALA A 56 5.45 14.38 6.72
CA ALA A 56 5.78 13.15 7.43
C ALA A 56 6.22 12.00 6.48
N PRO A 57 7.28 12.16 5.67
CA PRO A 57 7.62 11.24 4.57
C PRO A 57 7.91 9.79 4.99
N ARG A 58 8.30 9.57 6.25
CA ARG A 58 8.60 8.24 6.81
C ARG A 58 7.62 7.78 7.89
N HIS A 59 6.42 8.36 7.90
CA HIS A 59 5.40 8.04 8.88
C HIS A 59 4.37 7.02 8.35
N VAL A 60 3.76 6.26 9.26
CA VAL A 60 2.76 5.23 8.94
C VAL A 60 1.57 5.81 8.15
N THR A 61 1.18 7.05 8.42
CA THR A 61 0.10 7.74 7.68
C THR A 61 0.40 7.95 6.20
N THR A 62 1.67 8.14 5.84
CA THR A 62 2.16 8.22 4.46
C THR A 62 2.12 6.85 3.81
N ALA A 63 2.57 5.82 4.53
CA ALA A 63 2.48 4.44 4.08
C ALA A 63 1.04 3.95 3.84
N ILE A 64 0.07 4.44 4.62
CA ILE A 64 -1.36 4.16 4.40
C ILE A 64 -1.82 4.71 3.05
N THR A 65 -1.48 5.95 2.71
CA THR A 65 -1.87 6.55 1.42
C THR A 65 -1.14 5.91 0.25
N LEU A 66 0.16 5.60 0.40
CA LEU A 66 0.91 4.83 -0.61
C LEU A 66 0.26 3.46 -0.86
N ASN A 67 -0.16 2.75 0.20
CA ASN A 67 -0.87 1.48 0.05
C ASN A 67 -2.20 1.62 -0.70
N ALA A 68 -2.97 2.67 -0.41
CA ALA A 68 -4.25 2.92 -1.07
C ALA A 68 -4.07 3.20 -2.58
N LEU A 69 -3.06 4.00 -2.96
CA LEU A 69 -2.68 4.19 -4.37
C LEU A 69 -2.25 2.87 -5.02
N GLY A 70 -1.45 2.08 -4.31
CA GLY A 70 -1.03 0.76 -4.76
C GLY A 70 -2.21 -0.17 -5.06
N GLU A 71 -3.20 -0.22 -4.17
CA GLU A 71 -4.43 -1.00 -4.33
C GLU A 71 -5.28 -0.48 -5.50
N LEU A 72 -5.44 0.84 -5.63
CA LEU A 72 -6.17 1.46 -6.73
C LEU A 72 -5.55 1.09 -8.08
N TYR A 73 -4.22 1.19 -8.21
CA TYR A 73 -3.53 0.82 -9.44
C TYR A 73 -3.58 -0.67 -9.73
N LEU A 74 -3.61 -1.52 -8.70
CA LEU A 74 -3.85 -2.95 -8.88
C LEU A 74 -5.23 -3.22 -9.48
N LYS A 75 -6.28 -2.51 -9.02
CA LYS A 75 -7.65 -2.61 -9.57
C LYS A 75 -7.75 -2.12 -11.01
N LEU A 76 -6.96 -1.09 -11.35
CA LEU A 76 -6.85 -0.54 -12.70
C LEU A 76 -5.88 -1.30 -13.62
N ASP A 77 -5.31 -2.42 -13.15
CA ASP A 77 -4.31 -3.23 -13.87
C ASP A 77 -3.01 -2.47 -14.24
N ARG A 78 -2.74 -1.36 -13.56
CA ARG A 78 -1.51 -0.54 -13.66
C ARG A 78 -0.41 -1.11 -12.76
N LEU A 79 0.05 -2.30 -13.10
CA LEU A 79 0.88 -3.13 -12.21
C LEU A 79 2.25 -2.53 -11.85
N ALA A 80 2.87 -1.76 -12.74
CA ALA A 80 4.18 -1.13 -12.47
C ALA A 80 4.09 -0.04 -11.39
N GLU A 81 3.03 0.76 -11.47
CA GLU A 81 2.77 1.83 -10.50
C GLU A 81 2.36 1.22 -9.16
N ALA A 82 1.45 0.23 -9.18
CA ALA A 82 1.06 -0.50 -7.98
C ALA A 82 2.28 -1.02 -7.20
N GLU A 83 3.20 -1.71 -7.87
CA GLU A 83 4.43 -2.21 -7.26
C GLU A 83 5.28 -1.11 -6.62
N THR A 84 5.46 0.01 -7.33
CA THR A 84 6.28 1.14 -6.86
C THR A 84 5.72 1.70 -5.54
N TYR A 85 4.42 1.96 -5.49
CA TYR A 85 3.76 2.51 -4.31
C TYR A 85 3.74 1.52 -3.14
N LEU A 86 3.50 0.23 -3.41
CA LEU A 86 3.43 -0.81 -2.39
C LEU A 86 4.79 -1.11 -1.76
N ASN A 87 5.86 -1.17 -2.56
CA ASN A 87 7.22 -1.34 -2.03
C ASN A 87 7.58 -0.18 -1.08
N ARG A 88 7.31 1.06 -1.49
CA ARG A 88 7.56 2.24 -0.65
C ARG A 88 6.75 2.21 0.65
N ALA A 89 5.51 1.73 0.60
CA ALA A 89 4.66 1.58 1.77
C ALA A 89 5.21 0.51 2.75
N ILE A 90 5.77 -0.59 2.23
CA ILE A 90 6.42 -1.63 3.03
C ILE A 90 7.71 -1.10 3.66
N ASP A 91 8.54 -0.38 2.90
CA ASP A 91 9.81 0.18 3.38
C ASP A 91 9.60 1.13 4.57
N ILE A 92 8.61 2.03 4.46
CA ILE A 92 8.29 2.97 5.54
C ILE A 92 7.83 2.22 6.79
N ARG A 93 6.90 1.28 6.66
CA ARG A 93 6.37 0.53 7.82
C ARG A 93 7.42 -0.40 8.44
N GLY A 94 8.30 -0.97 7.61
CA GLY A 94 9.43 -1.79 8.04
C GLY A 94 10.40 -1.00 8.93
N ALA A 95 10.65 0.27 8.59
CA ALA A 95 11.50 1.15 9.39
C ALA A 95 10.90 1.51 10.76
N VAL A 96 9.57 1.48 10.92
CA VAL A 96 8.86 1.80 12.17
C VAL A 96 8.82 0.58 13.13
N GLY A 97 9.18 -0.61 12.68
CA GLY A 97 9.50 -1.76 13.55
C GLY A 97 8.34 -2.72 13.86
N SER A 98 7.11 -2.47 13.38
CA SER A 98 5.99 -3.42 13.53
C SER A 98 5.83 -4.30 12.29
N LYS A 99 6.22 -5.58 12.39
CA LYS A 99 6.05 -6.56 11.30
C LYS A 99 4.59 -6.81 10.92
N PHE A 100 3.65 -6.55 11.83
CA PHE A 100 2.21 -6.74 11.59
C PHE A 100 1.61 -5.63 10.72
N ASP A 101 2.20 -4.43 10.72
CA ASP A 101 1.58 -3.23 10.16
C ASP A 101 1.55 -3.21 8.61
N PHE A 102 2.43 -3.96 7.94
CA PHE A 102 2.53 -3.99 6.47
C PHE A 102 1.99 -5.27 5.82
N ALA A 103 1.29 -6.14 6.55
CA ALA A 103 0.73 -7.38 5.98
C ALA A 103 -0.21 -7.11 4.79
N VAL A 104 -1.04 -6.07 4.87
CA VAL A 104 -1.93 -5.64 3.78
C VAL A 104 -1.13 -5.18 2.55
N SER A 105 -0.06 -4.41 2.76
CA SER A 105 0.79 -3.95 1.65
C SER A 105 1.54 -5.10 0.98
N ARG A 106 1.99 -6.09 1.75
CA ARG A 106 2.58 -7.31 1.21
C ARG A 106 1.58 -8.14 0.44
N GLU A 107 0.35 -8.26 0.92
CA GLU A 107 -0.72 -8.97 0.20
C GLU A 107 -1.00 -8.30 -1.15
N ASN A 108 -1.15 -6.97 -1.18
CA ASN A 108 -1.36 -6.22 -2.42
C ASN A 108 -0.15 -6.37 -3.37
N LEU A 109 1.08 -6.37 -2.84
CA LEU A 109 2.28 -6.55 -3.65
C LEU A 109 2.34 -7.98 -4.22
N ALA A 110 1.99 -8.99 -3.43
CA ALA A 110 1.91 -10.37 -3.89
C ALA A 110 0.90 -10.51 -5.04
N GLN A 111 -0.26 -9.85 -4.96
CA GLN A 111 -1.23 -9.82 -6.05
C GLN A 111 -0.69 -9.18 -7.34
N VAL A 112 0.16 -8.15 -7.25
CA VAL A 112 0.86 -7.59 -8.42
C VAL A 112 1.70 -8.66 -9.10
N TYR A 113 2.50 -9.40 -8.33
CA TYR A 113 3.35 -10.47 -8.88
C TYR A 113 2.55 -11.63 -9.45
N GLU A 114 1.41 -11.99 -8.87
CA GLU A 114 0.54 -13.02 -9.42
C GLU A 114 -0.08 -12.63 -10.75
N LYS A 115 -0.57 -11.39 -10.89
CA LYS A 115 -1.10 -10.88 -12.15
C LYS A 115 -0.04 -10.86 -13.26
N ARG A 116 1.24 -10.74 -12.90
CA ARG A 116 2.38 -10.87 -13.83
C ARG A 116 2.82 -12.33 -14.07
N GLY A 117 2.21 -13.31 -13.40
CA GLY A 117 2.55 -14.73 -13.52
C GLY A 117 3.71 -15.19 -12.61
N HIS A 118 4.24 -14.34 -11.74
CA HIS A 118 5.34 -14.65 -10.83
C HIS A 118 4.84 -15.23 -9.50
N LEU A 119 4.18 -16.39 -9.56
CA LEU A 119 3.54 -17.03 -8.40
C LEU A 119 4.51 -17.35 -7.25
N GLN A 120 5.73 -17.78 -7.59
CA GLN A 120 6.76 -18.09 -6.59
C GLN A 120 7.17 -16.84 -5.79
N ARG A 121 7.32 -15.70 -6.48
CA ARG A 121 7.64 -14.43 -5.83
C ARG A 121 6.51 -13.92 -4.95
N ALA A 122 5.27 -14.06 -5.42
CA ALA A 122 4.08 -13.72 -4.63
C ALA A 122 3.97 -14.57 -3.35
N LYS A 123 4.33 -15.85 -3.43
CA LYS A 123 4.42 -16.74 -2.27
C LYS A 123 5.47 -16.23 -1.28
N GLU A 124 6.70 -16.00 -1.72
CA GLU A 124 7.79 -15.50 -0.86
C GLU A 124 7.39 -14.24 -0.08
N ILE A 125 6.76 -13.27 -0.75
CA ILE A 125 6.30 -12.01 -0.14
C ILE A 125 5.27 -12.25 0.97
N ARG A 126 4.32 -13.18 0.77
CA ARG A 126 3.34 -13.55 1.80
C ARG A 126 3.97 -14.28 2.99
N LEU A 127 4.99 -15.08 2.73
CA LEU A 127 5.66 -15.93 3.74
C LEU A 127 6.56 -15.14 4.70
N GLU A 128 6.93 -13.91 4.37
CA GLU A 128 8.03 -13.21 5.03
C GLU A 128 7.75 -12.85 6.51
N SER A 129 6.48 -12.73 6.96
CA SER A 129 6.18 -12.39 8.38
C SER A 129 4.81 -12.86 8.94
N ALA A 130 4.05 -13.75 8.29
CA ALA A 130 2.67 -14.05 8.73
C ALA A 130 2.51 -15.45 9.35
N PRO A 131 1.83 -15.60 10.51
CA PRO A 131 1.52 -16.92 11.08
C PRO A 131 0.46 -17.67 10.24
N ASN A 132 -0.42 -16.93 9.55
CA ASN A 132 -1.37 -17.44 8.58
C ASN A 132 -1.25 -16.64 7.28
N VAL A 133 -1.32 -17.31 6.14
CA VAL A 133 -1.07 -16.78 4.80
C VAL A 133 -2.23 -17.11 3.85
N CYS A 134 -2.54 -16.20 2.93
CA CYS A 134 -3.47 -16.46 1.83
C CYS A 134 -2.85 -17.41 0.81
N CYS A 135 -3.71 -18.15 0.09
CA CYS A 135 -3.28 -18.91 -1.10
C CYS A 135 -2.58 -17.99 -2.10
N SER A 136 -1.52 -18.48 -2.74
CA SER A 136 -0.77 -17.75 -3.79
C SER A 136 -1.49 -17.65 -5.14
N ASN A 137 -2.79 -17.86 -5.15
CA ASN A 137 -3.65 -17.65 -6.31
C ASN A 137 -4.76 -16.70 -5.87
N TYR A 138 -4.75 -15.49 -6.41
CA TYR A 138 -5.70 -14.42 -6.12
C TYR A 138 -7.14 -14.78 -6.49
N LYS A 139 -7.35 -15.74 -7.40
CA LYS A 139 -8.68 -16.26 -7.73
C LYS A 139 -9.20 -17.27 -6.69
N CYS A 140 -8.37 -17.65 -5.72
CA CYS A 140 -8.80 -18.45 -4.58
C CYS A 140 -9.55 -17.56 -3.58
N PRO A 141 -10.66 -18.01 -2.97
CA PRO A 141 -11.29 -17.28 -1.87
C PRO A 141 -10.23 -17.02 -0.79
N GLY A 142 -10.18 -15.79 -0.28
CA GLY A 142 -9.18 -15.25 0.66
C GLY A 142 -9.20 -15.87 2.06
N GLN A 143 -9.32 -17.20 2.14
CA GLN A 143 -9.13 -17.97 3.35
C GLN A 143 -7.65 -17.95 3.74
N LEU A 144 -7.42 -17.78 5.05
CA LEU A 144 -6.11 -17.79 5.66
C LEU A 144 -5.76 -19.23 6.08
N PHE A 145 -4.57 -19.68 5.72
CA PHE A 145 -4.04 -21.00 6.07
C PHE A 145 -2.76 -20.82 6.88
N SER A 146 -2.51 -21.69 7.85
CA SER A 146 -1.16 -21.81 8.42
C SER A 146 -0.20 -22.34 7.34
N LEU A 147 1.10 -22.07 7.50
CA LEU A 147 2.13 -22.45 6.52
C LEU A 147 2.09 -23.94 6.14
N ASP A 148 1.89 -24.80 7.13
CA ASP A 148 1.78 -26.26 7.00
C ASP A 148 0.50 -26.71 6.28
N ARG A 149 -0.54 -25.86 6.25
CA ARG A 149 -1.85 -26.17 5.66
C ARG A 149 -2.09 -25.51 4.31
N LEU A 150 -1.15 -24.70 3.81
CA LEU A 150 -1.30 -24.03 2.51
C LEU A 150 -1.48 -25.02 1.35
N GLN A 151 -0.80 -26.18 1.42
CA GLN A 151 -0.93 -27.29 0.47
C GLN A 151 -2.31 -28.00 0.52
N GLN A 152 -3.11 -27.74 1.55
CA GLN A 152 -4.46 -28.32 1.72
C GLN A 152 -5.54 -27.46 1.06
N CYS A 153 -5.16 -26.36 0.39
CA CYS A 153 -6.09 -25.56 -0.39
C CYS A 153 -6.70 -26.40 -1.54
N SER A 154 -7.93 -26.87 -1.34
CA SER A 154 -8.63 -27.79 -2.25
C SER A 154 -8.86 -27.24 -3.66
N ARG A 155 -8.72 -25.92 -3.85
CA ARG A 155 -8.95 -25.22 -5.12
C ARG A 155 -7.67 -25.00 -5.94
N CYS A 156 -6.50 -24.96 -5.31
CA CYS A 156 -5.22 -24.81 -5.98
C CYS A 156 -4.41 -26.09 -5.86
N LYS A 157 -4.82 -27.14 -6.57
CA LYS A 157 -3.91 -28.27 -6.89
C LYS A 157 -2.95 -27.86 -8.01
N VAL A 158 -2.24 -26.74 -7.87
CA VAL A 158 -1.11 -26.44 -8.75
C VAL A 158 0.05 -27.23 -8.18
N GLY A 159 0.47 -28.24 -8.95
CA GLY A 159 1.25 -29.38 -8.50
C GLY A 159 2.63 -29.06 -7.95
N VAL A 160 3.09 -30.02 -7.12
CA VAL A 160 4.47 -30.46 -6.86
C VAL A 160 5.57 -29.43 -7.12
#